data_AF-A0A2T2QYQ8-F1
#
_entry.id   AF-A0A2T2QYQ8-F1
#
_cell.length_a   1.000
_cell.length_b   1.000
_cell.length_c   1.000
_cell.angle_alpha   90.00
_cell.angle_beta   90.00
_cell.angle_gamma   90.00
#
_symmetry.space_group_name_H-M   'P 1'
#
loop_
_entity.id
_entity.type
_entity.pdbx_description
1 polymer ?
#
loop_
_entity_poly.entity_id
_entity_poly.type
_entity_poly.pdbx_seq_one_letter_code
_entity_poly.pdbx_strand_id
1 'polypeptide(L)'
;NQNNPKDTFISYAEDLELDTEEFEADMTSSEVKNTVSEAKRTAQQAGVQSTPSLVVDGEVLASDSLPKTYTELEQAVLGEKQPEEESASSAEQPSNEESEETPR
;
A
#
# COMPACT_ATOMS: atom_id res chain seq x y z
N ASN A 1 -4.92 -3.92 -38.30
CA ASN A 1 -5.33 -2.69 -37.59
C ASN A 1 -4.47 -2.54 -36.36
N GLN A 2 -3.58 -1.54 -36.35
CA GLN A 2 -2.91 -1.11 -35.13
C GLN A 2 -3.91 -0.18 -34.42
N ASN A 3 -4.49 -0.60 -33.30
CA ASN A 3 -5.39 0.27 -32.54
C ASN A 3 -4.56 1.38 -31.90
N ASN A 4 -4.89 2.63 -32.19
CA ASN A 4 -4.29 3.79 -31.53
C ASN A 4 -4.75 3.80 -30.05
N PRO A 5 -3.83 3.86 -29.08
CA PRO A 5 -4.20 3.94 -27.66
C PRO A 5 -5.15 5.10 -27.36
N LYS A 6 -4.99 6.25 -28.05
CA LYS A 6 -5.89 7.40 -27.89
C LYS A 6 -7.35 7.01 -28.18
N ASP A 7 -7.60 6.38 -29.33
CA ASP A 7 -8.93 5.98 -29.75
C ASP A 7 -9.55 4.97 -28.77
N THR A 8 -8.72 4.09 -28.18
CA THR A 8 -9.19 3.13 -27.16
C THR A 8 -9.64 3.83 -25.88
N PHE A 9 -8.88 4.82 -25.41
CA PHE A 9 -9.25 5.56 -24.20
C PHE A 9 -10.44 6.50 -24.40
N ILE A 10 -10.59 7.08 -25.60
CA ILE A 10 -11.80 7.86 -25.94
C ILE A 10 -13.03 6.96 -25.92
N SER A 11 -12.96 5.74 -26.48
CA SER A 11 -14.07 4.77 -26.39
C SER A 11 -14.46 4.46 -24.94
N TYR A 12 -13.49 4.36 -24.02
CA TYR A 12 -13.82 4.18 -22.60
C TYR A 12 -14.44 5.43 -21.99
N ALA A 13 -14.02 6.64 -22.39
CA ALA A 13 -14.63 7.88 -21.94
C ALA A 13 -16.09 7.98 -22.42
N GLU A 14 -16.39 7.56 -23.67
CA GLU A 14 -17.75 7.45 -24.20
C GLU A 14 -18.59 6.42 -23.42
N ASP A 15 -18.06 5.23 -23.16
CA ASP A 15 -18.74 4.18 -22.38
C ASP A 15 -19.05 4.61 -20.95
N LEU A 16 -18.26 5.53 -20.39
CA LEU A 16 -18.42 6.13 -19.06
C LEU A 16 -19.24 7.43 -19.10
N GLU A 17 -19.77 7.84 -20.25
CA GLU A 17 -20.55 9.06 -20.46
C GLU A 17 -19.82 10.35 -20.03
N LEU A 18 -18.49 10.40 -20.20
CA LEU A 18 -17.68 11.59 -19.94
C LEU A 18 -17.78 12.60 -21.10
N ASP A 19 -17.46 13.86 -20.84
CA ASP A 19 -17.25 14.85 -21.89
C ASP A 19 -15.98 14.49 -22.68
N THR A 20 -16.15 14.05 -23.93
CA THR A 20 -15.06 13.58 -24.77
C THR A 20 -14.19 14.71 -25.30
N GLU A 21 -14.73 15.92 -25.49
CA GLU A 21 -13.95 17.07 -25.91
C GLU A 21 -13.01 17.53 -24.79
N GLU A 22 -13.53 17.60 -23.55
CA GLU A 22 -12.73 17.89 -22.36
C GLU A 22 -11.69 16.79 -22.11
N PHE A 23 -12.08 15.52 -22.18
CA PHE A 23 -11.18 14.39 -22.01
C PHE A 23 -10.02 14.41 -23.01
N GLU A 24 -10.29 14.67 -24.29
CA GLU A 24 -9.25 14.77 -25.31
C GLU A 24 -8.28 15.93 -25.07
N ALA A 25 -8.78 17.08 -24.59
CA ALA A 25 -7.93 18.19 -24.19
C ALA A 25 -7.02 17.79 -23.02
N ASP A 26 -7.59 17.16 -22.01
CA ASP A 26 -6.91 16.71 -20.79
C ASP A 26 -5.86 15.63 -21.03
N MET A 27 -6.08 14.73 -22.00
CA MET A 27 -5.09 13.73 -22.41
C MET A 27 -3.73 14.33 -22.80
N THR A 28 -3.71 15.61 -23.20
CA THR A 28 -2.50 16.33 -23.60
C THR A 28 -2.17 17.53 -22.72
N SER A 29 -2.97 17.79 -21.69
CA SER A 29 -2.81 18.96 -20.86
C SER A 29 -1.57 18.84 -19.96
N SER A 30 -0.88 19.97 -19.77
CA SER A 30 0.24 20.04 -18.83
C SER A 30 -0.21 19.83 -17.39
N GLU A 31 -1.45 20.21 -17.07
CA GLU A 31 -2.04 20.05 -15.75
C GLU A 31 -2.13 18.57 -15.37
N VAL A 32 -2.80 17.75 -16.18
CA VAL A 32 -2.93 16.31 -15.92
C VAL A 32 -1.57 15.62 -15.90
N LYS A 33 -0.65 16.03 -16.79
CA LYS A 33 0.73 15.51 -16.79
C LYS A 33 1.46 15.82 -15.48
N ASN A 34 1.29 17.02 -14.93
CA ASN A 34 1.88 17.40 -13.65
C ASN A 34 1.26 16.58 -12.51
N THR A 35 -0.07 16.44 -12.48
CA THR A 35 -0.78 15.61 -11.50
C THR A 35 -0.28 14.17 -11.48
N VAL A 36 -0.12 13.53 -12.64
CA VAL A 36 0.43 12.16 -12.74
C VAL A 36 1.88 12.10 -12.24
N SER A 37 2.69 13.11 -12.57
CA SER A 37 4.10 13.18 -12.16
C SER A 37 4.25 13.35 -10.65
N GLU A 38 3.41 14.19 -10.05
CA GLU A 38 3.35 14.41 -8.61
C GLU A 38 2.86 13.16 -7.87
N ALA A 39 1.79 12.51 -8.34
CA ALA A 39 1.32 11.25 -7.76
C ALA A 39 2.40 10.16 -7.76
N LYS A 40 3.15 10.02 -8.87
CA LYS A 40 4.28 9.08 -8.95
C LYS A 40 5.38 9.44 -7.94
N ARG A 41 5.70 10.72 -7.78
CA ARG A 41 6.70 11.19 -6.81
C ARG A 41 6.25 10.90 -5.37
N THR A 42 4.98 11.17 -5.05
CA THR A 42 4.40 10.87 -3.74
C THR A 42 4.47 9.38 -3.43
N ALA A 43 4.12 8.51 -4.38
CA ALA A 43 4.23 7.06 -4.22
C ALA A 43 5.68 6.62 -3.92
N GLN A 44 6.65 7.15 -4.66
CA GLN A 44 8.07 6.86 -4.44
C GLN A 44 8.56 7.33 -3.06
N GLN A 45 8.11 8.51 -2.62
CA GLN A 45 8.45 9.04 -1.29
C GLN A 45 7.82 8.21 -0.16
N ALA A 46 6.63 7.66 -0.38
CA ALA A 46 6.00 6.72 0.52
C ALA A 46 6.65 5.33 0.51
N GLY A 47 7.66 5.08 -0.34
CA GLY A 47 8.34 3.78 -0.42
C GLY A 47 7.66 2.75 -1.31
N VAL A 48 6.65 3.14 -2.09
CA VAL A 48 5.98 2.26 -3.05
C VAL A 48 6.91 1.96 -4.23
N GLN A 49 7.16 0.67 -4.47
CA GLN A 49 8.09 0.20 -5.51
C GLN A 49 7.40 -0.52 -6.67
N SER A 50 6.17 -1.01 -6.46
CA SER A 50 5.42 -1.80 -7.43
C SER A 50 3.91 -1.60 -7.26
N THR A 51 3.15 -2.07 -8.23
CA THR A 51 1.68 -2.08 -8.20
C THR A 51 1.19 -3.53 -8.32
N PRO A 52 0.13 -3.95 -7.60
CA PRO A 52 -0.59 -3.17 -6.59
C PRO A 52 0.23 -2.95 -5.30
N SER A 53 -0.09 -1.87 -4.58
CA SER A 53 0.43 -1.55 -3.24
C SER A 53 -0.68 -0.93 -2.43
N LEU A 54 -0.70 -1.17 -1.11
CA LEU A 54 -1.65 -0.58 -0.18
C LEU A 54 -0.87 0.16 0.91
N VAL A 55 -1.30 1.38 1.23
CA VAL A 55 -0.73 2.19 2.32
C VAL A 55 -1.79 2.34 3.39
N VAL A 56 -1.51 1.87 4.61
CA VAL A 56 -2.39 1.97 5.78
C VAL A 56 -1.62 2.69 6.87
N ASP A 57 -2.20 3.74 7.45
CA ASP A 57 -1.60 4.54 8.53
C ASP A 57 -0.17 5.04 8.23
N GLY A 58 0.14 5.28 6.96
CA GLY A 58 1.43 5.78 6.48
C GLY A 58 2.46 4.70 6.17
N GLU A 59 2.15 3.43 6.42
CA GLU A 59 3.01 2.28 6.13
C GLU A 59 2.58 1.54 4.87
N VAL A 60 3.55 1.16 4.04
CA VAL A 60 3.30 0.33 2.84
C VAL A 60 3.24 -1.13 3.26
N LEU A 61 2.10 -1.79 3.01
CA LEU A 61 1.99 -3.21 3.27
C LEU A 61 2.88 -4.02 2.32
N ALA A 62 3.50 -5.08 2.86
CA ALA A 62 4.26 -6.03 2.06
C ALA A 62 3.36 -6.69 0.99
N SER A 63 3.91 -6.93 -0.20
CA SER A 63 3.13 -7.45 -1.33
C SER A 63 2.45 -8.80 -1.04
N ASP A 64 3.10 -9.68 -0.25
CA ASP A 64 2.54 -10.98 0.14
C ASP A 64 1.40 -10.87 1.17
N SER A 65 1.29 -9.72 1.84
CA SER A 65 0.28 -9.39 2.85
C SER A 65 -0.87 -8.57 2.29
N LEU A 66 -0.91 -8.32 0.98
CA LEU A 66 -2.02 -7.58 0.37
C LEU A 66 -3.32 -8.38 0.51
N PRO A 67 -4.39 -7.75 1.01
CA PRO A 67 -5.68 -8.40 1.19
C PRO A 67 -6.27 -8.80 -0.17
N LYS A 68 -6.83 -10.00 -0.24
CA LYS A 68 -7.47 -10.57 -1.44
C LYS A 68 -8.98 -10.52 -1.36
N THR A 69 -9.52 -10.32 -0.16
CA THR A 69 -10.95 -10.19 0.10
C THR A 69 -11.26 -8.90 0.85
N TYR A 70 -12.53 -8.48 0.78
CA TYR A 70 -12.98 -7.30 1.53
C TYR A 70 -12.80 -7.48 3.04
N THR A 71 -13.06 -8.67 3.58
CA THR A 71 -12.89 -8.96 5.01
C THR A 71 -11.43 -8.84 5.45
N GLU A 72 -10.48 -9.31 4.64
CA GLU A 72 -9.05 -9.13 4.93
C GLU A 72 -8.64 -7.66 4.86
N LEU A 73 -9.19 -6.88 3.92
CA LEU A 73 -8.95 -5.44 3.83
C LEU A 73 -9.50 -4.72 5.07
N GLU A 74 -10.71 -5.06 5.50
CA GLU A 74 -11.33 -4.50 6.69
C GLU A 74 -10.48 -4.77 7.94
N GLN A 75 -9.95 -5.99 8.09
CA GLN A 75 -9.02 -6.32 9.18
C GLN A 75 -7.70 -5.55 9.08
N ALA A 76 -7.13 -5.39 7.88
CA ALA A 76 -5.89 -4.64 7.70
C ALA A 76 -6.05 -3.15 8.06
N VAL A 77 -7.22 -2.55 7.79
CA VAL A 77 -7.47 -1.11 8.04
C VAL A 77 -7.99 -0.83 9.46
N LEU A 78 -8.74 -1.77 10.07
CA LEU A 78 -9.39 -1.55 11.36
C LEU A 78 -8.76 -2.32 12.53
N GLY A 79 -7.99 -3.38 12.24
CA GLY A 79 -7.44 -4.30 13.23
C GLY A 79 -6.27 -3.74 14.05
N GLU A 80 -5.57 -2.71 13.54
CA GLU A 80 -4.37 -2.15 14.19
C GLU A 80 -4.64 -1.13 15.30
N LYS A 81 -5.91 -0.83 15.64
CA LYS A 81 -6.24 -0.06 16.85
C LYS A 81 -6.09 -0.91 18.14
N GLN A 82 -4.94 -1.53 18.36
CA GLN A 82 -4.55 -2.01 19.69
C GLN A 82 -3.71 -0.92 20.38
N PRO A 83 -3.98 -0.61 21.67
CA PRO A 83 -3.33 0.50 22.36
C PRO A 83 -1.84 0.22 22.54
N GLU A 84 -1.01 1.20 22.17
CA GLU A 84 0.34 1.34 22.68
C GLU A 84 0.28 1.48 24.21
N GLU A 85 0.48 0.40 24.98
CA GLU A 85 0.92 0.50 26.38
C GLU A 85 1.74 -0.75 26.78
N GLU A 86 2.94 -0.47 27.26
CA GLU A 86 3.86 -1.30 28.06
C GLU A 86 4.64 -2.47 27.41
N SER A 87 5.67 -2.12 26.62
CA SER A 87 6.94 -2.86 26.63
C SER A 87 7.98 -2.07 27.41
N ALA A 88 7.85 -2.08 28.75
CA ALA A 88 8.89 -1.63 29.67
C ALA A 88 8.88 -2.51 30.93
N SER A 89 9.35 -3.75 30.78
CA SER A 89 9.89 -4.51 31.92
C SER A 89 11.05 -5.38 31.45
N SER A 90 12.17 -4.71 31.18
CA SER A 90 13.49 -5.32 31.22
C SER A 90 14.02 -5.09 32.64
N ALA A 91 13.96 -6.12 33.48
CA ALA A 91 14.74 -6.22 34.71
C ALA A 91 14.91 -7.71 35.08
N GLU A 92 15.95 -8.30 34.49
CA GLU A 92 17.01 -9.01 35.23
C GLU A 92 16.65 -10.27 36.04
N GLN A 93 16.94 -11.45 35.47
CA GLN A 93 17.52 -12.57 36.23
C GLN A 93 18.47 -13.39 35.34
N PRO A 94 19.77 -13.52 35.67
CA PRO A 94 20.65 -14.48 35.02
C PRO A 94 20.40 -15.89 35.56
N SER A 95 20.35 -16.84 34.64
CA SER A 95 20.38 -18.29 34.84
C SER A 95 21.81 -18.83 34.92
N ASN A 96 21.93 -20.04 35.48
CA ASN A 96 23.07 -20.99 35.50
C ASN A 96 24.12 -20.74 36.59
N GLU A 97 24.70 -21.74 37.27
CA GLU A 97 24.88 -23.17 37.02
C GLU A 97 25.39 -23.79 38.35
N GLU A 98 24.91 -24.95 38.80
CA GLU A 98 25.81 -25.97 39.37
C GLU A 98 25.13 -27.34 39.42
N SER A 99 25.86 -28.28 38.85
CA SER A 99 25.57 -29.65 38.50
C SER A 99 25.85 -30.66 39.61
N GLU A 100 25.09 -31.76 39.57
CA GLU A 100 25.46 -33.15 39.93
C GLU A 100 25.77 -33.53 41.39
N GLU A 101 24.97 -34.49 41.91
CA GLU A 101 25.40 -35.89 42.16
C GLU A 101 24.69 -36.50 43.40
N THR A 102 23.67 -37.33 43.15
CA THR A 102 23.24 -38.45 44.04
C THR A 102 24.12 -39.68 43.78
N PRO A 103 24.13 -40.77 44.60
CA PRO A 103 23.42 -41.06 45.87
C PRO A 103 24.30 -41.78 46.94
N ARG A 104 23.77 -41.98 48.16
CA ARG A 104 23.73 -43.30 48.87
C ARG A 104 22.65 -43.32 49.93
#